data_AF-A0A1V5UHI6-F1
#
_entry.id   AF-A0A1V5UHI6-F1
#
_cell.length_a   1.000
_cell.length_b   1.000
_cell.length_c   1.000
_cell.angle_alpha   90.00
_cell.angle_beta   90.00
_cell.angle_gamma   90.00
#
_symmetry.space_group_name_H-M   'P 1'
#
loop_
_entity.id
_entity.type
_entity.pdbx_description
1 polymer ?
#
loop_
_entity_poly.entity_id
_entity_poly.type
_entity_poly.pdbx_seq_one_letter_code
_entity_poly.pdbx_strand_id
1 'polypeptide(L)'
;MKRSLIQNIIGRRALALIEFIVYGALLCGIGYGIFQGVLFFQEWQCRKNMSMINEAVDVYLTQPGSALKSLDDIKGSLKTSVKAIPKCPTVPVKYNYFFNVDEKRVRCCYHGVL
;
A
#
# COMPACT_ATOMS: atom_id res chain seq x y z
N MET A 1 33.40 -2.28 51.29
CA MET A 1 33.06 -1.84 49.91
C MET A 1 32.59 -0.38 49.98
N LYS A 2 33.18 0.57 49.24
CA LYS A 2 32.88 2.02 49.38
C LYS A 2 31.51 2.37 48.80
N ARG A 3 30.67 3.07 49.58
CA ARG A 3 29.28 3.48 49.24
C ARG A 3 29.19 4.29 47.94
N SER A 4 30.22 5.09 47.64
CA SER A 4 30.35 5.86 46.40
C SER A 4 30.51 5.00 45.15
N LEU A 5 31.14 3.83 45.27
CA LEU A 5 31.35 2.90 44.16
C LEU A 5 30.03 2.21 43.78
N ILE A 6 29.19 1.90 44.76
CA ILE A 6 27.85 1.31 44.58
C ILE A 6 26.90 2.32 43.91
N GLN A 7 26.90 3.58 44.36
CA GLN A 7 26.11 4.64 43.72
C GLN A 7 26.53 4.89 42.26
N ASN A 8 27.82 4.85 41.95
CA ASN A 8 28.31 5.01 40.58
C ASN A 8 27.87 3.85 39.65
N ILE A 9 27.88 2.62 40.15
CA ILE A 9 27.41 1.44 39.39
C ILE A 9 25.90 1.52 39.13
N ILE A 10 25.12 1.92 40.14
CA ILE A 10 23.67 2.09 40.01
C ILE A 10 23.36 3.22 39.01
N GLY A 11 24.06 4.35 39.10
CA GLY A 11 23.88 5.47 38.18
C GLY A 11 24.17 5.11 36.71
N ARG A 12 25.25 4.35 36.45
CA ARG A 12 25.57 3.87 35.09
C ARG A 12 24.52 2.90 34.55
N ARG A 13 24.01 2.00 35.38
CA ARG A 13 22.95 1.06 34.98
C ARG A 13 21.62 1.78 34.70
N ALA A 14 21.29 2.79 35.50
CA ALA A 14 20.10 3.61 35.29
C ALA A 14 20.18 4.42 33.99
N LEU A 15 21.35 5.03 33.70
CA LEU A 15 21.59 5.74 32.43
C LEU A 15 21.46 4.81 31.21
N ALA A 16 22.08 3.63 31.26
CA ALA A 16 21.98 2.66 30.18
C ALA A 16 20.52 2.20 29.93
N LEU A 17 19.72 2.06 31.01
CA LEU A 17 18.30 1.72 30.89
C LEU A 17 17.50 2.86 30.24
N ILE A 18 17.77 4.11 30.63
CA ILE A 18 17.12 5.29 30.03
C ILE A 18 17.46 5.39 28.55
N GLU A 19 18.73 5.23 28.18
CA GLU A 19 19.18 5.24 26.79
C GLU A 19 18.48 4.13 25.98
N PHE A 20 18.40 2.91 26.52
CA PHE A 20 17.70 1.82 25.85
C PHE A 20 16.22 2.13 25.59
N ILE A 21 15.52 2.73 26.57
CA ILE A 21 14.12 3.11 26.43
C ILE A 21 13.96 4.23 25.39
N VAL A 22 14.81 5.27 25.44
CA VAL A 22 14.72 6.42 24.54
C VAL A 22 15.03 6.01 23.10
N TYR A 23 16.14 5.29 22.88
CA TYR A 23 16.50 4.83 21.53
C TYR A 23 15.53 3.76 21.02
N GLY A 24 15.03 2.87 21.89
CA GLY A 24 13.99 1.91 21.54
C GLY A 24 12.70 2.59 21.09
N ALA A 25 12.22 3.59 21.84
CA ALA A 25 11.04 4.37 21.48
C ALA A 25 11.22 5.12 20.16
N LEU A 26 12.41 5.69 19.92
CA LEU A 26 12.74 6.37 18.66
C LEU A 26 12.67 5.41 17.46
N LEU A 27 13.30 4.23 17.58
CA LEU A 27 13.30 3.22 16.52
C LEU A 27 11.88 2.71 16.25
N CYS A 28 11.09 2.44 17.29
CA CYS A 28 9.70 2.04 17.13
C CYS A 28 8.86 3.14 16.46
N GLY A 29 9.04 4.40 16.86
CA GLY A 29 8.32 5.54 16.27
C GLY A 29 8.63 5.73 14.79
N ILE A 30 9.91 5.70 14.42
CA ILE A 30 10.35 5.79 13.02
C ILE A 30 9.85 4.58 12.23
N GLY A 31 10.00 3.37 12.76
CA GLY A 31 9.56 2.14 12.12
C GLY A 31 8.06 2.13 11.85
N TYR A 32 7.26 2.56 12.83
CA TYR A 32 5.81 2.71 12.67
C TYR A 32 5.45 3.77 11.62
N GLY A 33 6.13 4.92 11.61
CA GLY A 33 5.92 5.96 10.61
C GLY A 33 6.21 5.49 9.19
N ILE A 34 7.33 4.77 8.97
CA ILE A 34 7.67 4.17 7.68
C ILE A 34 6.61 3.16 7.26
N PHE A 35 6.19 2.28 8.18
CA PHE A 35 5.16 1.29 7.91
C PHE A 35 3.83 1.93 7.45
N GLN A 36 3.37 2.96 8.16
CA GLN A 36 2.16 3.72 7.78
C GLN A 36 2.33 4.40 6.41
N GLY A 37 3.51 4.97 6.14
CA GLY A 37 3.84 5.56 4.85
C GLY A 37 3.77 4.55 3.70
N VAL A 38 4.26 3.33 3.91
CA VAL A 38 4.18 2.24 2.91
C VAL A 38 2.75 1.84 2.63
N LEU A 39 1.91 1.66 3.67
CA LEU A 39 0.49 1.33 3.49
C LEU A 39 -0.25 2.42 2.69
N PHE A 40 -0.03 3.68 3.05
CA PHE A 40 -0.62 4.81 2.33
C PHE A 40 -0.17 4.86 0.87
N PHE A 41 1.12 4.63 0.60
CA PHE A 41 1.65 4.62 -0.76
C PHE A 41 1.04 3.49 -1.61
N GLN A 42 0.91 2.29 -1.04
CA GLN A 42 0.24 1.16 -1.69
C GLN A 42 -1.21 1.48 -2.03
N GLU A 43 -1.96 2.07 -1.10
CA GLU A 43 -3.35 2.45 -1.34
C GLU A 43 -3.46 3.51 -2.45
N TRP A 44 -2.64 4.56 -2.38
CA TRP A 44 -2.60 5.62 -3.38
C TRP A 44 -2.29 5.08 -4.78
N GLN A 45 -1.29 4.20 -4.88
CA GLN A 45 -0.92 3.56 -6.14
C GLN A 45 -2.04 2.65 -6.65
N CYS A 46 -2.74 1.94 -5.77
CA CYS A 46 -3.89 1.13 -6.15
C CYS A 46 -5.05 1.99 -6.69
N ARG A 47 -5.37 3.11 -6.05
CA ARG A 47 -6.39 4.07 -6.53
C ARG A 47 -6.05 4.61 -7.91
N LYS A 48 -4.78 4.96 -8.15
CA LYS A 48 -4.31 5.37 -9.49
C LYS A 48 -4.48 4.27 -10.52
N ASN A 49 -4.12 3.03 -10.19
CA ASN A 49 -4.31 1.88 -11.08
C ASN A 49 -5.79 1.65 -11.39
N MET A 50 -6.67 1.72 -10.40
CA MET A 50 -8.11 1.61 -10.61
C MET A 50 -8.65 2.72 -11.52
N SER A 51 -8.21 3.96 -11.36
CA SER A 51 -8.60 5.07 -12.24
C SER A 51 -8.23 4.79 -13.69
N MET A 52 -6.99 4.36 -13.94
CA MET A 52 -6.53 4.04 -15.31
C MET A 52 -7.31 2.87 -15.92
N ILE A 53 -7.61 1.83 -15.12
CA ILE A 53 -8.41 0.70 -15.58
C ILE A 53 -9.83 1.17 -15.93
N ASN A 54 -10.45 1.99 -15.08
CA ASN A 54 -11.79 2.52 -15.31
C ASN A 54 -11.86 3.41 -16.55
N GLU A 55 -10.86 4.25 -16.81
CA GLU A 55 -10.78 5.02 -18.05
C GLU A 55 -10.70 4.10 -19.28
N ALA A 56 -9.92 3.01 -19.22
CA ALA A 56 -9.81 2.05 -20.31
C ALA A 56 -11.13 1.29 -20.53
N VAL A 57 -11.86 0.98 -19.46
CA VAL A 57 -13.22 0.42 -19.53
C VAL A 57 -14.17 1.40 -20.21
N ASP A 58 -14.17 2.67 -19.81
CA ASP A 58 -15.04 3.69 -20.39
C ASP A 58 -14.79 3.80 -21.91
N VAL A 59 -13.52 3.84 -22.33
CA VAL A 59 -13.13 3.83 -23.75
C VAL A 59 -13.59 2.56 -24.46
N TYR A 60 -13.41 1.39 -23.86
CA TYR A 60 -13.83 0.12 -24.46
C TYR A 60 -15.36 0.04 -24.64
N LEU A 61 -16.12 0.46 -23.63
CA LEU A 61 -17.59 0.46 -23.65
C LEU A 61 -18.19 1.49 -24.61
N THR A 62 -17.43 2.49 -25.07
CA THR A 62 -17.86 3.38 -26.16
C THR A 62 -17.82 2.73 -27.54
N GLN A 63 -17.18 1.57 -27.69
CA GLN A 63 -17.11 0.87 -28.98
C GLN A 63 -18.43 0.16 -29.30
N PRO A 64 -18.92 0.21 -30.54
CA PRO A 64 -20.19 -0.41 -30.90
C PRO A 64 -20.14 -1.94 -30.75
N GLY A 65 -21.08 -2.49 -29.98
CA GLY A 65 -21.20 -3.93 -29.74
C GLY A 65 -20.22 -4.50 -28.71
N SER A 66 -19.48 -3.65 -27.99
CA SER A 66 -18.55 -4.12 -26.96
C SER A 66 -19.30 -4.55 -25.69
N ALA A 67 -18.93 -5.73 -25.20
CA ALA A 67 -19.39 -6.26 -23.92
C ALA A 67 -18.17 -6.75 -23.16
N LEU A 68 -17.88 -6.11 -22.03
CA LEU A 68 -16.74 -6.46 -21.19
C LEU A 68 -16.96 -7.85 -20.57
N LYS A 69 -16.17 -8.86 -20.98
CA LYS A 69 -16.21 -10.22 -20.40
C LYS A 69 -15.07 -10.45 -19.44
N SER A 70 -13.91 -9.84 -19.70
CA SER A 70 -12.70 -9.92 -18.90
C SER A 70 -11.97 -8.57 -18.86
N LEU A 71 -11.18 -8.35 -17.82
CA LEU A 71 -10.23 -7.23 -17.77
C LEU A 71 -9.14 -7.32 -18.84
N ASP A 72 -8.96 -8.49 -19.46
CA ASP A 72 -8.03 -8.61 -20.59
C ASP A 72 -8.54 -7.89 -21.85
N ASP A 73 -9.86 -7.70 -21.99
CA ASP A 73 -10.49 -7.08 -23.16
C ASP A 73 -10.09 -5.60 -23.31
N ILE A 74 -9.81 -4.94 -22.19
CA ILE A 74 -9.45 -3.51 -22.13
C ILE A 74 -7.95 -3.24 -22.28
N LYS A 75 -7.11 -4.28 -22.45
CA LYS A 75 -5.66 -4.10 -22.63
C LYS A 75 -5.29 -3.18 -23.79
N GLY A 76 -6.08 -3.20 -24.85
CA GLY A 76 -5.92 -2.31 -26.02
C GLY A 76 -6.30 -0.86 -25.75
N SER A 77 -7.15 -0.62 -24.76
CA SER A 77 -7.66 0.70 -24.37
C SER A 77 -6.85 1.37 -23.25
N LEU A 78 -5.87 0.66 -22.66
CA LEU A 78 -4.98 1.22 -21.65
C LEU A 78 -4.03 2.26 -22.25
N LYS A 79 -3.96 3.43 -21.61
CA LYS A 79 -3.03 4.52 -21.95
C LYS A 79 -1.66 4.33 -21.29
N THR A 80 -1.13 3.11 -21.31
CA THR A 80 0.16 2.76 -20.70
C THR A 80 1.13 2.24 -21.75
N SER A 81 2.43 2.51 -21.57
CA SER A 81 3.49 2.00 -22.46
C SER A 81 3.54 0.47 -22.48
N VAL A 82 3.27 -0.14 -21.32
CA VAL A 82 3.07 -1.58 -21.17
C VAL A 82 1.57 -1.84 -21.27
N LYS A 83 1.11 -2.52 -22.33
CA LYS A 83 -0.30 -2.93 -22.52
C LYS A 83 -0.70 -4.08 -21.59
N ALA A 84 -0.40 -3.93 -20.30
CA ALA A 84 -0.70 -4.88 -19.26
C ALA A 84 -1.56 -4.21 -18.20
N ILE A 85 -2.57 -4.93 -17.71
CA ILE A 85 -3.39 -4.48 -16.61
C ILE A 85 -2.47 -4.29 -15.39
N PRO A 86 -2.43 -3.09 -14.79
CA PRO A 86 -1.60 -2.86 -13.62
C PRO A 86 -2.06 -3.77 -12.47
N LYS A 87 -1.13 -4.21 -11.62
CA LYS A 87 -1.43 -5.11 -10.49
C LYS A 87 -1.74 -4.33 -9.21
N CYS A 88 -2.34 -5.00 -8.23
CA CYS A 88 -2.52 -4.40 -6.91
C CYS A 88 -1.16 -4.39 -6.18
N PRO A 89 -0.69 -3.25 -5.65
CA PRO A 89 0.62 -3.17 -4.98
C PRO A 89 0.68 -3.95 -3.66
N THR A 90 -0.45 -4.17 -2.98
CA THR A 90 -0.51 -4.98 -1.76
C THR A 90 -0.42 -6.48 -2.05
N VAL A 91 -0.91 -6.93 -3.21
CA VAL A 91 -0.84 -8.33 -3.64
C VAL A 91 -0.36 -8.40 -5.09
N PRO A 92 0.96 -8.23 -5.33
CA PRO A 92 1.53 -8.04 -6.67
C PRO A 92 1.54 -9.31 -7.54
N VAL A 93 1.12 -10.45 -6.99
CA VAL A 93 1.17 -11.74 -7.69
C VAL A 93 -0.07 -11.98 -8.56
N LYS A 94 -1.23 -11.41 -8.21
CA LYS A 94 -2.52 -11.68 -8.88
C LYS A 94 -3.21 -10.40 -9.37
N TYR A 95 -4.02 -10.54 -10.43
CA TYR A 95 -4.97 -9.51 -10.85
C TYR A 95 -6.14 -9.51 -9.88
N ASN A 96 -6.11 -8.61 -8.91
CA ASN A 96 -7.12 -8.53 -7.85
C ASN A 96 -8.05 -7.34 -8.06
N TYR A 97 -8.47 -7.17 -9.30
CA TYR A 97 -9.47 -6.19 -9.70
C TYR A 97 -10.66 -6.96 -10.24
N PHE A 98 -11.86 -6.50 -9.92
CA PHE A 98 -13.10 -7.06 -10.45
C PHE A 98 -13.96 -5.96 -11.03
N PHE A 99 -14.71 -6.28 -12.07
CA PHE A 99 -15.67 -5.36 -12.65
C PHE A 99 -17.00 -5.48 -11.91
N ASN A 100 -17.43 -4.39 -11.28
CA ASN A 100 -18.77 -4.26 -10.72
C ASN A 100 -19.73 -3.90 -11.87
N VAL A 101 -20.67 -4.81 -12.16
CA VAL A 101 -21.63 -4.68 -13.25
C VAL A 101 -22.63 -3.54 -12.99
N ASP A 102 -23.05 -3.37 -11.74
CA ASP A 102 -24.06 -2.36 -11.36
C ASP A 102 -23.50 -0.95 -11.50
N GLU A 103 -22.26 -0.75 -11.06
CA GLU A 103 -21.59 0.55 -11.13
C GLU A 103 -20.92 0.80 -12.49
N LYS A 104 -20.78 -0.25 -13.31
CA LYS A 104 -19.92 -0.26 -14.51
C LYS A 104 -18.50 0.23 -14.21
N ARG A 105 -17.98 -0.11 -13.03
CA ARG A 105 -16.65 0.31 -12.55
C ARG A 105 -15.85 -0.88 -12.05
N VAL A 106 -14.55 -0.82 -12.25
CA VAL A 106 -13.59 -1.76 -11.68
C VAL A 106 -13.22 -1.32 -10.27
N ARG A 107 -13.28 -2.28 -9.34
CA ARG A 107 -12.84 -2.14 -7.95
C ARG A 107 -11.69 -3.09 -7.64
N CYS A 108 -10.86 -2.73 -6.66
CA CYS A 108 -9.83 -3.62 -6.14
C CYS A 108 -10.39 -4.45 -4.98
N CYS A 109 -10.04 -5.74 -4.93
CA CYS A 109 -10.46 -6.64 -3.85
C CYS A 109 -9.84 -6.29 -2.49
N TYR A 110 -8.77 -5.48 -2.48
CA TYR A 110 -7.98 -5.17 -1.27
C TYR A 110 -8.06 -3.69 -0.87
N HIS A 111 -8.42 -2.80 -1.79
CA HIS A 111 -8.56 -1.37 -1.53
C HIS A 111 -9.88 -0.91 -2.15
N GLY A 112 -10.78 -0.37 -1.32
CA GLY A 112 -12.13 -0.01 -1.76
C GLY A 112 -13.26 -0.72 -1.02
N VAL A 113 -13.00 -1.24 0.19
CA VAL A 113 -14.03 -1.42 1.22
C VAL A 113 -14.14 -0.13 2.02
N LEU A 114 -14.64 0.93 1.36
CA LEU A 114 -15.29 2.08 1.96
C LEU A 114 -16.38 2.53 0.99
#